data_AF-A0A250IRA0-F1
#
_entry.id   AF-A0A250IRA0-F1
#
_cell.length_a   1.000
_cell.length_b   1.000
_cell.length_c   1.000
_cell.angle_alpha   90.00
_cell.angle_beta   90.00
_cell.angle_gamma   90.00
#
_symmetry.space_group_name_H-M   'P 1'
#
loop_
_entity.id
_entity.type
_entity.pdbx_description
1 polymer ?
#
loop_
_entity_poly.entity_id
_entity_poly.type
_entity_poly.pdbx_seq_one_letter_code
_entity_poly.pdbx_strand_id
1 'polypeptide(L)'
;MSAPPGVVLASLGLALACGWYTALILVDYRHLLGAGVGVCVYRPGLGPTTASELVSRWRWAWLGWLGSAGLLVTAPWLGRAMAGGVALASCGAILGWILVDRRLHHARYTSMCMAVLALALMGYPSSARFTGMFASFFASQLYLVAGIRKVRSAQFMSGRVIVEGLAFGAYQAAAGNREFFRLVRLPLLADLLSTPSVLFAGRLAAILTAGVELALGLGAMGLLPVPLTLALALPTHLAFLLISPRRIVPFTAAALGLLTLAMTHPLLRC
;
A
#
# COMPACT_ATOMS: atom_id res chain seq x y z
N MET A 1 26.91 8.65 -11.99
CA MET A 1 25.70 9.32 -12.53
C MET A 1 24.64 9.35 -11.44
N SER A 2 23.73 10.31 -11.38
CA SER A 2 22.59 10.28 -10.45
C SER A 2 21.51 9.34 -10.97
N ALA A 3 20.77 8.67 -10.09
CA ALA A 3 19.65 7.83 -10.50
C ALA A 3 18.52 8.70 -11.09
N PRO A 4 17.76 8.19 -12.09
CA PRO A 4 16.63 8.90 -12.66
C PRO A 4 15.53 9.10 -11.60
N PRO A 5 14.76 10.19 -11.67
CA PRO A 5 13.81 10.59 -10.63
C PRO A 5 12.76 9.51 -10.33
N GLY A 6 12.30 8.76 -11.33
CA GLY A 6 11.35 7.66 -11.13
C GLY A 6 11.89 6.53 -10.25
N VAL A 7 13.19 6.22 -10.34
CA VAL A 7 13.84 5.18 -9.52
C VAL A 7 14.04 5.66 -8.09
N VAL A 8 14.37 6.95 -7.91
CA VAL A 8 14.46 7.57 -6.58
C VAL A 8 13.09 7.54 -5.89
N LEU A 9 12.03 7.98 -6.58
CA LEU A 9 10.66 7.96 -6.04
C LEU A 9 10.18 6.54 -5.71
N ALA A 10 10.49 5.56 -6.57
CA ALA A 10 10.20 4.16 -6.31
C ALA A 10 10.91 3.63 -5.07
N SER A 11 12.19 3.98 -4.89
CA SER A 11 13.00 3.59 -3.72
C SER A 11 12.48 4.24 -2.44
N LEU A 12 12.13 5.52 -2.49
CA LEU A 12 11.49 6.24 -1.38
C LEU A 12 10.11 5.65 -1.05
N GLY A 13 9.32 5.29 -2.05
CA GLY A 13 8.03 4.63 -1.89
C GLY A 13 8.15 3.27 -1.21
N LEU A 14 9.14 2.46 -1.61
CA LEU A 14 9.43 1.19 -0.96
C LEU A 14 9.92 1.37 0.49
N ALA A 15 10.86 2.29 0.70
CA ALA A 15 11.38 2.61 2.02
C ALA A 15 10.26 3.06 2.96
N LEU A 16 9.41 3.99 2.51
CA LEU A 16 8.24 4.44 3.28
C LEU A 16 7.27 3.30 3.56
N ALA A 17 6.96 2.47 2.55
CA ALA A 17 6.04 1.35 2.73
C ALA A 17 6.51 0.35 3.77
N CYS A 18 7.76 -0.11 3.66
CA CYS A 18 8.34 -1.08 4.56
C CYS A 18 8.62 -0.48 5.96
N GLY A 19 9.12 0.75 6.01
CA GLY A 19 9.38 1.47 7.26
C GLY A 19 8.08 1.73 8.04
N TRP A 20 7.02 2.13 7.35
CA TRP A 20 5.71 2.30 7.98
C TRP A 20 5.11 0.97 8.44
N TYR A 21 5.15 -0.07 7.61
CA TYR A 21 4.60 -1.38 7.98
C TYR A 21 5.35 -2.00 9.17
N THR A 22 6.68 -1.86 9.23
CA THR A 22 7.47 -2.28 10.39
C THR A 22 7.19 -1.44 11.62
N ALA A 23 7.10 -0.11 11.50
CA ALA A 23 6.73 0.76 12.61
C ALA A 23 5.39 0.36 13.24
N LEU A 24 4.39 0.01 12.43
CA LEU A 24 3.10 -0.49 12.94
C LEU A 24 3.27 -1.77 13.75
N ILE A 25 4.06 -2.73 13.28
CA ILE A 25 4.34 -3.98 14.02
C ILE A 25 5.01 -3.67 15.37
N LEU A 26 5.99 -2.76 15.38
CA LEU A 26 6.70 -2.35 16.60
C LEU A 26 5.76 -1.65 17.61
N VAL A 27 4.90 -0.75 17.12
CA VAL A 27 3.93 -0.02 17.95
C VAL A 27 2.85 -0.97 18.48
N ASP A 28 2.34 -1.89 17.65
CA ASP A 28 1.32 -2.86 18.06
C ASP A 28 1.85 -3.80 19.14
N TYR A 29 3.08 -4.30 19.00
CA TYR A 29 3.73 -5.14 20.00
C TYR A 29 3.90 -4.39 21.33
N ARG A 30 4.42 -3.15 21.31
CA ARG A 30 4.57 -2.33 22.52
C ARG A 30 3.23 -2.05 23.21
N HIS A 31 2.18 -1.79 22.44
CA HIS A 31 0.85 -1.54 22.99
C HIS A 31 0.29 -2.78 23.71
N LEU A 32 0.43 -3.97 23.12
CA LEU A 32 -0.02 -5.22 23.75
C LEU A 32 0.78 -5.57 25.00
N LEU A 33 2.09 -5.34 24.99
CA LEU A 33 2.91 -5.52 26.19
C LEU A 33 2.45 -4.61 27.34
N GLY A 34 2.12 -3.34 27.04
CA GLY A 34 1.65 -2.39 28.04
C GLY A 34 0.23 -2.67 28.55
N ALA A 35 -0.59 -3.42 27.81
CA ALA A 35 -1.96 -3.76 28.20
C ALA A 35 -2.03 -4.90 29.25
N GLY A 36 -0.97 -5.72 29.35
CA GLY A 36 -0.88 -6.83 30.29
C GLY A 36 -0.73 -8.21 29.62
N VAL A 37 -0.18 -9.17 30.36
CA VAL A 37 0.04 -10.54 29.88
C VAL A 37 -1.30 -11.24 29.65
N GLY A 38 -1.48 -11.87 28.49
CA GLY A 38 -2.70 -12.60 28.14
C GLY A 38 -3.85 -11.73 27.62
N VAL A 39 -3.71 -10.39 27.59
CA VAL A 39 -4.72 -9.51 27.02
C VAL A 39 -4.78 -9.70 25.51
N CYS A 40 -5.96 -10.08 25.02
CA CYS A 40 -6.24 -10.25 23.61
C CYS A 40 -6.93 -9.01 23.06
N VAL A 41 -6.33 -8.37 22.06
CA VAL A 41 -6.91 -7.19 21.40
C VAL A 41 -7.15 -7.52 19.94
N TYR A 42 -8.34 -7.17 19.44
CA TYR A 42 -8.65 -7.34 18.03
C TYR A 42 -7.79 -6.42 17.16
N ARG A 43 -7.07 -7.01 16.20
CA ARG A 43 -6.23 -6.33 15.21
C ARG A 43 -6.76 -6.61 13.81
N PRO A 44 -7.18 -5.59 13.04
CA PRO A 44 -7.70 -5.80 11.70
C PRO A 44 -6.78 -6.64 10.80
N GLY A 45 -7.31 -7.72 10.24
CA GLY A 45 -6.58 -8.67 9.40
C GLY A 45 -5.53 -9.54 10.12
N LEU A 46 -5.50 -9.53 11.45
CA LEU A 46 -4.86 -10.55 12.29
C LEU A 46 -5.89 -11.22 13.22
N GLY A 47 -7.03 -10.58 13.44
CA GLY A 47 -8.06 -11.05 14.35
C GLY A 47 -7.72 -10.70 15.80
N PRO A 48 -8.34 -11.38 16.78
CA PRO A 48 -7.92 -11.32 18.18
C PRO A 48 -6.44 -11.75 18.27
N THR A 49 -5.56 -10.89 18.82
CA THR A 49 -4.12 -11.15 18.86
C THR A 49 -3.52 -10.80 20.23
N THR A 50 -2.60 -11.64 20.70
CA THR A 50 -1.84 -11.44 21.95
C THR A 50 -0.40 -10.99 21.70
N ALA A 51 0.27 -10.48 22.75
CA ALA A 51 1.68 -10.06 22.65
C ALA A 51 2.60 -11.23 22.26
N SER A 52 2.37 -12.43 22.78
CA SER A 52 3.15 -13.64 22.48
C SER A 52 3.08 -14.04 21.00
N GLU A 53 1.92 -13.87 20.38
CA GLU A 53 1.72 -14.16 18.95
C GLU A 53 2.45 -13.18 18.03
N LEU A 54 2.71 -11.95 18.49
CA LEU A 54 3.44 -10.93 17.74
C LEU A 54 4.96 -10.97 17.93
N VAL A 55 5.50 -11.71 18.91
CA VAL A 55 6.95 -11.72 19.21
C VAL A 55 7.79 -12.11 18.00
N SER A 56 7.38 -13.16 17.27
CA SER A 56 8.09 -13.63 16.08
C SER A 56 8.11 -12.54 15.00
N ARG A 57 6.97 -11.89 14.75
CA ARG A 57 6.86 -10.80 13.77
C ARG A 57 7.68 -9.58 14.15
N TRP A 58 7.66 -9.22 15.45
CA TRP A 58 8.46 -8.13 15.97
C TRP A 58 9.95 -8.35 15.74
N ARG A 59 10.46 -9.57 15.99
CA ARG A 59 11.86 -9.92 15.74
C ARG A 59 12.24 -9.72 14.28
N TRP A 60 11.40 -10.19 13.35
CA TRP A 60 11.66 -10.08 11.93
C TRP A 60 11.41 -8.69 11.35
N ALA A 61 10.57 -7.87 12.00
CA ALA A 61 10.32 -6.48 11.58
C ALA A 61 11.59 -5.62 11.58
N TRP A 62 12.59 -5.96 12.39
CA TRP A 62 13.89 -5.29 12.36
C TRP A 62 14.60 -5.41 11.01
N LEU A 63 14.46 -6.54 10.30
CA LEU A 63 15.03 -6.67 8.96
C LEU A 63 14.35 -5.73 7.96
N GLY A 64 13.03 -5.60 8.04
CA GLY A 64 12.30 -4.63 7.22
C GLY A 64 12.66 -3.18 7.54
N TRP A 65 12.93 -2.88 8.81
CA TRP A 65 13.36 -1.55 9.26
C TRP A 65 14.76 -1.20 8.75
N LEU A 66 15.73 -2.12 8.91
CA LEU A 66 17.09 -1.95 8.43
C LEU A 66 17.14 -1.81 6.91
N GLY A 67 16.40 -2.63 6.18
CA GLY A 67 16.29 -2.51 4.73
C GLY A 67 15.64 -1.20 4.28
N SER A 68 14.59 -0.75 4.98
CA SER A 68 13.96 0.55 4.72
C SER A 68 14.95 1.72 4.95
N ALA A 69 15.67 1.71 6.08
CA ALA A 69 16.66 2.73 6.40
C ALA A 69 17.82 2.75 5.38
N GLY A 70 18.33 1.58 4.99
CA GLY A 70 19.36 1.44 3.96
C GLY A 70 18.92 2.01 2.62
N LEU A 71 17.69 1.72 2.18
CA LEU A 71 17.12 2.31 0.96
C LEU A 71 16.94 3.83 1.07
N LEU A 72 16.43 4.32 2.20
CA LEU A 72 16.21 5.75 2.41
C LEU A 72 17.51 6.55 2.33
N VAL A 73 18.57 6.03 2.99
CA VAL A 73 19.90 6.65 2.98
C VAL A 73 20.48 6.59 1.57
N THR A 74 20.38 5.46 0.86
CA THR A 74 21.04 5.29 -0.44
C THR A 74 20.30 5.89 -1.63
N ALA A 75 19.01 6.19 -1.52
CA ALA A 75 18.16 6.62 -2.63
C ALA A 75 18.73 7.81 -3.45
N PRO A 76 19.30 8.88 -2.85
CA PRO A 76 19.88 10.00 -3.60
C PRO A 76 21.14 9.62 -4.40
N TRP A 77 21.81 8.53 -4.03
CA TRP A 77 23.13 8.15 -4.53
C TRP A 77 23.14 6.85 -5.34
N LEU A 78 21.98 6.32 -5.71
CA LEU A 78 21.77 5.03 -6.39
C LEU A 78 22.58 4.78 -7.68
N GLY A 79 23.18 5.81 -8.29
CA GLY A 79 24.09 5.66 -9.43
C GLY A 79 25.59 5.63 -9.08
N ARG A 80 25.93 5.41 -7.80
CA ARG A 80 27.29 5.10 -7.31
C ARG A 80 27.36 3.62 -6.91
N ALA A 81 28.47 2.94 -7.23
CA ALA A 81 28.62 1.49 -7.03
C ALA A 81 28.32 1.02 -5.58
N MET A 82 28.88 1.71 -4.58
CA MET A 82 28.63 1.36 -3.17
C MET A 82 27.17 1.56 -2.75
N ALA A 83 26.53 2.65 -3.20
CA ALA A 83 25.13 2.90 -2.91
C ALA A 83 24.21 1.88 -3.61
N GLY A 84 24.56 1.46 -4.83
CA GLY A 84 23.87 0.38 -5.54
C GLY A 84 23.97 -0.96 -4.81
N GLY A 85 25.15 -1.32 -4.30
CA GLY A 85 25.33 -2.54 -3.49
C GLY A 85 24.50 -2.54 -2.21
N VAL A 86 24.48 -1.41 -1.48
CA VAL A 86 23.66 -1.27 -0.27
C VAL A 86 22.15 -1.30 -0.60
N ALA A 87 21.73 -0.68 -1.70
CA ALA A 87 20.33 -0.76 -2.14
C ALA A 87 19.90 -2.19 -2.50
N LEU A 88 20.77 -2.95 -3.19
CA LEU A 88 20.54 -4.37 -3.48
C LEU A 88 20.39 -5.20 -2.21
N ALA A 89 21.33 -5.05 -1.26
CA ALA A 89 21.27 -5.74 0.03
C ALA A 89 20.00 -5.36 0.81
N SER A 90 19.60 -4.09 0.77
CA SER A 90 18.41 -3.58 1.44
C SER A 90 17.11 -4.15 0.84
N CYS A 91 16.99 -4.20 -0.48
CA CYS A 91 15.89 -4.88 -1.16
C CYS A 91 15.84 -6.37 -0.84
N GLY A 92 17.01 -7.04 -0.81
CA GLY A 92 17.12 -8.45 -0.41
C GLY A 92 16.63 -8.70 1.03
N ALA A 93 17.03 -7.84 1.97
CA ALA A 93 16.57 -7.91 3.37
C ALA A 93 15.05 -7.70 3.48
N ILE A 94 14.49 -6.74 2.74
CA ILE A 94 13.04 -6.49 2.66
C ILE A 94 12.31 -7.72 2.11
N LEU A 95 12.82 -8.33 1.02
CA LEU A 95 12.22 -9.54 0.45
C LEU A 95 12.26 -10.71 1.42
N GLY A 96 13.41 -10.95 2.07
CA GLY A 96 13.56 -11.98 3.09
C GLY A 96 12.56 -11.78 4.23
N TRP A 97 12.42 -10.55 4.72
CA TRP A 97 11.43 -10.20 5.74
C TRP A 97 9.99 -10.44 5.26
N ILE A 98 9.63 -9.99 4.05
CA ILE A 98 8.27 -10.19 3.50
C ILE A 98 7.97 -11.69 3.36
N LEU A 99 8.91 -12.51 2.91
CA LEU A 99 8.74 -13.95 2.80
C LEU A 99 8.47 -14.59 4.16
N VAL A 100 9.19 -14.18 5.20
CA VAL A 100 8.94 -14.64 6.57
C VAL A 100 7.59 -14.15 7.09
N ASP A 101 7.25 -12.87 6.93
CA ASP A 101 5.96 -12.31 7.39
C ASP A 101 4.78 -13.02 6.74
N ARG A 102 4.89 -13.37 5.44
CA ARG A 102 3.86 -14.10 4.69
C ARG A 102 3.70 -15.56 5.10
N ARG A 103 4.76 -16.22 5.60
CA ARG A 103 4.66 -17.57 6.18
C ARG A 103 3.92 -17.52 7.51
N LEU A 104 4.13 -16.47 8.28
CA LEU A 104 3.47 -16.29 9.56
C LEU A 104 1.99 -15.91 9.38
N HIS A 105 1.65 -15.11 8.37
CA HIS A 105 0.27 -14.63 8.15
C HIS A 105 -0.10 -14.59 6.66
N HIS A 106 -1.18 -15.28 6.30
CA HIS A 106 -1.60 -15.37 4.91
C HIS A 106 -2.04 -14.02 4.32
N ALA A 107 -1.35 -13.65 3.25
CA ALA A 107 -1.79 -12.86 2.11
C ALA A 107 -2.44 -11.48 2.39
N ARG A 108 -1.59 -10.45 2.49
CA ARG A 108 -2.01 -9.06 2.18
C ARG A 108 -1.42 -8.63 0.84
N TYR A 109 -2.25 -8.08 -0.06
CA TYR A 109 -1.83 -7.51 -1.35
C TYR A 109 -0.70 -6.47 -1.19
N THR A 110 -0.69 -5.73 -0.08
CA THR A 110 0.38 -4.81 0.33
C THR A 110 1.77 -5.46 0.31
N SER A 111 1.91 -6.67 0.86
CA SER A 111 3.20 -7.38 0.89
C SER A 111 3.67 -7.81 -0.50
N MET A 112 2.74 -8.20 -1.39
CA MET A 112 3.07 -8.50 -2.79
C MET A 112 3.52 -7.24 -3.53
N CYS A 113 2.82 -6.12 -3.31
CA CYS A 113 3.16 -4.83 -3.92
C CYS A 113 4.57 -4.38 -3.52
N MET A 114 4.91 -4.45 -2.22
CA MET A 114 6.26 -4.17 -1.72
C MET A 114 7.30 -5.13 -2.30
N ALA A 115 7.01 -6.44 -2.38
CA ALA A 115 7.94 -7.42 -2.91
C ALA A 115 8.22 -7.21 -4.41
N VAL A 116 7.18 -6.97 -5.21
CA VAL A 116 7.33 -6.67 -6.64
C VAL A 116 8.16 -5.41 -6.84
N LEU A 117 7.91 -4.36 -6.04
CA LEU A 117 8.69 -3.12 -6.12
C LEU A 117 10.16 -3.36 -5.74
N ALA A 118 10.43 -4.14 -4.70
CA ALA A 118 11.78 -4.52 -4.29
C ALA A 118 12.51 -5.30 -5.39
N LEU A 119 11.83 -6.28 -6.00
CA LEU A 119 12.38 -7.07 -7.14
C LEU A 119 12.67 -6.18 -8.35
N ALA A 120 11.77 -5.26 -8.68
CA ALA A 120 11.99 -4.30 -9.76
C ALA A 120 13.25 -3.46 -9.50
N LEU A 121 13.38 -2.91 -8.29
CA LEU A 121 14.56 -2.12 -7.91
C LEU A 121 15.85 -2.95 -7.87
N MET A 122 15.79 -4.24 -7.55
CA MET A 122 16.96 -5.13 -7.66
C MET A 122 17.40 -5.38 -9.11
N GLY A 123 16.46 -5.34 -10.06
CA GLY A 123 16.77 -5.48 -11.50
C GLY A 123 17.35 -4.22 -12.13
N TYR A 124 17.25 -3.07 -11.47
CA TYR A 124 17.65 -1.77 -12.01
C TYR A 124 19.13 -1.69 -12.46
N PRO A 125 20.11 -2.18 -11.68
CA PRO A 125 21.52 -2.15 -12.08
C PRO A 125 21.80 -2.94 -13.37
N SER A 126 21.01 -3.98 -13.63
CA SER A 126 21.17 -4.83 -14.81
C SER A 126 20.47 -4.26 -16.04
N SER A 127 19.27 -3.70 -15.88
CA SER A 127 18.51 -3.09 -16.98
C SER A 127 17.40 -2.17 -16.48
N ALA A 128 17.55 -0.87 -16.74
CA ALA A 128 16.52 0.14 -16.48
C ALA A 128 15.23 -0.15 -17.27
N ARG A 129 15.37 -0.55 -18.55
CA ARG A 129 14.23 -0.89 -19.42
C ARG A 129 13.44 -2.08 -18.88
N PHE A 130 14.12 -3.18 -18.52
CA PHE A 130 13.47 -4.35 -17.94
C PHE A 130 12.73 -3.99 -16.65
N THR A 131 13.37 -3.22 -15.78
CA THR A 131 12.81 -2.77 -14.51
C THR A 131 11.52 -1.97 -14.70
N GLY A 132 11.52 -1.00 -15.62
CA GLY A 132 10.33 -0.21 -15.92
C GLY A 132 9.22 -1.04 -16.57
N MET A 133 9.54 -1.93 -17.51
CA MET A 133 8.55 -2.84 -18.13
C MET A 133 7.95 -3.81 -17.11
N PHE A 134 8.77 -4.36 -16.21
CA PHE A 134 8.34 -5.22 -15.12
C PHE A 134 7.39 -4.47 -14.18
N ALA A 135 7.77 -3.26 -13.75
CA ALA A 135 6.91 -2.41 -12.93
C ALA A 135 5.60 -2.06 -13.65
N SER A 136 5.67 -1.77 -14.96
CA SER A 136 4.51 -1.47 -15.82
C SER A 136 3.55 -2.66 -15.93
N PHE A 137 4.08 -3.87 -16.10
CA PHE A 137 3.27 -5.10 -16.10
C PHE A 137 2.54 -5.30 -14.78
N PHE A 138 3.24 -5.22 -13.64
CA PHE A 138 2.59 -5.47 -12.35
C PHE A 138 1.66 -4.32 -11.92
N ALA A 139 2.01 -3.07 -12.23
CA ALA A 139 1.13 -1.93 -11.97
C ALA A 139 -0.15 -2.02 -12.82
N SER A 140 -0.04 -2.38 -14.11
CA SER A 140 -1.22 -2.58 -14.95
C SER A 140 -2.08 -3.73 -14.44
N GLN A 141 -1.50 -4.86 -14.06
CA GLN A 141 -2.25 -5.97 -13.45
C GLN A 141 -2.94 -5.53 -12.15
N LEU A 142 -2.23 -4.82 -11.26
CA LEU A 142 -2.80 -4.34 -10.01
C LEU A 142 -4.06 -3.49 -10.25
N TYR A 143 -3.97 -2.49 -11.13
CA TYR A 143 -5.04 -1.52 -11.33
C TYR A 143 -6.13 -2.01 -12.29
N LEU A 144 -5.79 -2.69 -13.39
CA LEU A 144 -6.78 -3.22 -14.33
C LEU A 144 -7.58 -4.35 -13.71
N VAL A 145 -6.94 -5.31 -13.05
CA VAL A 145 -7.67 -6.43 -12.41
C VAL A 145 -8.54 -5.90 -11.27
N ALA A 146 -8.05 -4.94 -10.49
CA ALA A 146 -8.86 -4.31 -9.44
C ALA A 146 -10.07 -3.55 -10.04
N GLY A 147 -9.86 -2.76 -11.10
CA GLY A 147 -10.91 -2.03 -11.79
C GLY A 147 -11.95 -2.96 -12.42
N ILE A 148 -11.53 -3.99 -13.16
CA ILE A 148 -12.43 -4.98 -13.79
C ILE A 148 -13.24 -5.73 -12.72
N ARG A 149 -12.60 -6.16 -11.63
CA ARG A 149 -13.29 -6.83 -10.51
C ARG A 149 -14.32 -5.92 -9.86
N LYS A 150 -14.02 -4.62 -9.71
CA LYS A 150 -14.95 -3.62 -9.18
C LYS A 150 -16.14 -3.40 -10.11
N VAL A 151 -15.91 -3.21 -11.42
CA VAL A 151 -16.98 -3.06 -12.43
C VAL A 151 -17.89 -4.28 -12.47
N ARG A 152 -17.33 -5.50 -12.37
CA ARG A 152 -18.10 -6.75 -12.38
C ARG A 152 -18.84 -7.03 -11.08
N SER A 153 -18.52 -6.34 -9.99
CA SER A 153 -19.17 -6.55 -8.69
C SER A 153 -20.40 -5.66 -8.56
N ALA A 154 -21.59 -6.26 -8.67
CA ALA A 154 -22.85 -5.55 -8.46
C ALA A 154 -22.92 -4.88 -7.07
N GLN A 155 -22.37 -5.54 -6.04
CA GLN A 155 -22.31 -4.99 -4.68
C GLN A 155 -21.40 -3.76 -4.61
N PHE A 156 -20.23 -3.81 -5.24
CA PHE A 156 -19.35 -2.64 -5.29
C PHE A 156 -19.98 -1.50 -6.08
N MET A 157 -20.49 -1.77 -7.29
CA MET A 157 -21.10 -0.77 -8.17
C MET A 157 -22.40 -0.17 -7.61
N SER A 158 -23.07 -0.84 -6.68
CA SER A 158 -24.20 -0.28 -5.95
C SER A 158 -23.80 0.79 -4.92
N GLY A 159 -22.51 0.94 -4.61
CA GLY A 159 -21.99 1.82 -3.57
C GLY A 159 -22.07 1.26 -2.15
N ARG A 160 -22.81 0.15 -1.95
CA ARG A 160 -23.01 -0.47 -0.62
C ARG A 160 -21.71 -0.81 0.07
N VAL A 161 -20.74 -1.39 -0.65
CA VAL A 161 -19.42 -1.74 -0.09
C VAL A 161 -18.68 -0.52 0.48
N ILE A 162 -18.81 0.65 -0.16
CA ILE A 162 -18.18 1.89 0.33
C ILE A 162 -18.88 2.36 1.61
N VAL A 163 -20.21 2.38 1.61
CA VAL A 163 -21.04 2.80 2.74
C VAL A 163 -20.87 1.86 3.95
N GLU A 164 -20.86 0.55 3.72
CA GLU A 164 -20.58 -0.48 4.74
C GLU A 164 -19.16 -0.34 5.28
N GLY A 165 -18.17 -0.03 4.43
CA GLY A 165 -16.80 0.23 4.87
C GLY A 165 -16.70 1.44 5.81
N LEU A 166 -17.44 2.52 5.51
CA LEU A 166 -17.54 3.69 6.39
C LEU A 166 -18.23 3.33 7.71
N ALA A 167 -19.33 2.58 7.66
CA ALA A 167 -20.05 2.11 8.84
C ALA A 167 -19.15 1.27 9.75
N PHE A 168 -18.44 0.29 9.17
CA PHE A 168 -17.50 -0.56 9.87
C PHE A 168 -16.36 0.25 10.48
N GLY A 169 -15.73 1.14 9.71
CA GLY A 169 -14.63 1.98 10.19
C GLY A 169 -15.04 2.87 11.36
N ALA A 170 -16.23 3.44 11.31
CA ALA A 170 -16.74 4.26 12.41
C ALA A 170 -17.13 3.46 13.65
N TYR A 171 -17.70 2.25 13.48
CA TYR A 171 -17.96 1.34 14.60
C TYR A 171 -16.65 0.95 15.29
N GLN A 172 -15.62 0.60 14.52
CA GLN A 172 -14.28 0.33 15.04
C GLN A 172 -13.71 1.55 15.77
N ALA A 173 -13.81 2.75 15.19
CA ALA A 173 -13.36 3.99 15.83
C ALA A 173 -14.08 4.27 17.15
N ALA A 174 -15.39 4.01 17.21
CA ALA A 174 -16.20 4.18 18.42
C ALA A 174 -15.88 3.15 19.50
N ALA A 175 -15.50 1.93 19.13
CA ALA A 175 -14.97 0.90 20.01
C ALA A 175 -13.53 1.20 20.52
N GLY A 176 -12.99 2.39 20.22
CA GLY A 176 -11.66 2.83 20.65
C GLY A 176 -10.53 2.45 19.71
N ASN A 177 -10.82 1.85 18.54
CA ASN A 177 -9.79 1.52 17.57
C ASN A 177 -9.25 2.79 16.90
N ARG A 178 -7.99 3.13 17.20
CA ARG A 178 -7.31 4.34 16.71
C ARG A 178 -6.84 4.24 15.24
N GLU A 179 -7.13 3.15 14.55
CA GLU A 179 -6.75 2.96 13.14
C GLU A 179 -7.75 3.60 12.16
N PHE A 180 -8.94 3.96 12.66
CA PHE A 180 -9.98 4.61 11.90
C PHE A 180 -10.25 6.00 12.48
N PHE A 181 -10.62 6.96 11.62
CA PHE A 181 -10.99 8.29 12.09
C PHE A 181 -12.35 8.26 12.75
N ARG A 182 -12.43 8.81 13.97
CA ARG A 182 -13.70 9.04 14.66
C ARG A 182 -14.35 10.32 14.11
N LEU A 183 -14.96 10.22 12.94
CA LEU A 183 -15.54 11.38 12.25
C LEU A 183 -16.90 11.80 12.83
N VAL A 184 -17.73 10.86 13.24
CA VAL A 184 -19.13 11.13 13.65
C VAL A 184 -19.54 10.26 14.85
N ARG A 185 -20.45 10.76 15.70
CA ARG A 185 -21.09 9.96 16.76
C ARG A 185 -21.93 8.84 16.14
N LEU A 186 -21.84 7.62 16.68
CA LEU A 186 -22.50 6.41 16.16
C LEU A 186 -23.99 6.58 15.81
N PRO A 187 -24.85 7.18 16.66
CA PRO A 187 -26.27 7.34 16.34
C PRO A 187 -26.50 8.22 15.11
N LEU A 188 -25.81 9.36 15.05
CA LEU A 188 -25.90 10.31 13.94
C LEU A 188 -25.36 9.72 12.63
N LEU A 189 -24.38 8.82 12.73
CA LEU A 189 -23.85 8.11 11.57
C LEU A 189 -24.84 7.09 11.01
N ALA A 190 -25.56 6.34 11.86
CA ALA A 190 -26.56 5.38 11.40
C ALA A 190 -27.67 6.07 10.59
N ASP A 191 -28.12 7.23 11.06
CA ASP A 191 -29.11 8.06 10.36
C ASP A 191 -28.56 8.58 9.03
N LEU A 192 -27.32 9.10 9.02
CA LEU A 192 -26.65 9.59 7.80
C LEU A 192 -26.45 8.50 6.75
N LEU A 193 -25.94 7.33 7.14
CA LEU A 193 -25.67 6.21 6.23
C LEU A 193 -26.94 5.64 5.59
N SER A 194 -28.09 5.85 6.24
CA SER A 194 -29.41 5.43 5.74
C SER A 194 -30.04 6.43 4.77
N THR A 195 -29.43 7.61 4.57
CA THR A 195 -29.97 8.62 3.66
C THR A 195 -29.75 8.25 2.17
N PRO A 196 -30.71 8.54 1.29
CA PRO A 196 -30.56 8.31 -0.16
C PRO A 196 -29.36 9.04 -0.77
N SER A 197 -29.02 10.22 -0.25
CA SER A 197 -27.89 11.04 -0.69
C SER A 197 -26.54 10.38 -0.40
N VAL A 198 -26.37 9.74 0.77
CA VAL A 198 -25.13 8.99 1.07
C VAL A 198 -25.01 7.73 0.22
N LEU A 199 -26.12 7.02 -0.03
CA LEU A 199 -26.11 5.87 -0.95
C LEU A 199 -25.76 6.29 -2.39
N PHE A 200 -26.30 7.42 -2.85
CA PHE A 200 -25.94 8.00 -4.15
C PHE A 200 -24.47 8.39 -4.21
N ALA A 201 -23.95 9.07 -3.18
CA ALA A 201 -22.55 9.44 -3.08
C ALA A 201 -21.63 8.19 -3.06
N GLY A 202 -22.02 7.14 -2.34
CA GLY A 202 -21.31 5.86 -2.31
C GLY A 202 -21.27 5.19 -3.68
N ARG A 203 -22.39 5.22 -4.42
CA ARG A 203 -22.46 4.71 -5.80
C ARG A 203 -21.55 5.50 -6.74
N LEU A 204 -21.60 6.84 -6.67
CA LEU A 204 -20.72 7.70 -7.45
C LEU A 204 -19.24 7.43 -7.14
N ALA A 205 -18.88 7.34 -5.85
CA ALA A 205 -17.53 7.01 -5.42
C ALA A 205 -17.08 5.64 -5.92
N ALA A 206 -17.95 4.63 -5.94
CA ALA A 206 -17.65 3.31 -6.49
C ALA A 206 -17.37 3.38 -8.00
N ILE A 207 -18.22 4.05 -8.78
CA ILE A 207 -18.05 4.23 -10.23
C ILE A 207 -16.73 4.96 -10.51
N LEU A 208 -16.48 6.07 -9.82
CA LEU A 208 -15.26 6.85 -9.97
C LEU A 208 -14.02 6.03 -9.59
N THR A 209 -14.05 5.29 -8.48
CA THR A 209 -12.92 4.44 -8.07
C THR A 209 -12.61 3.38 -9.11
N ALA A 210 -13.64 2.69 -9.64
CA ALA A 210 -13.46 1.67 -10.67
C ALA A 210 -12.91 2.29 -11.97
N GLY A 211 -13.46 3.44 -12.39
CA GLY A 211 -13.00 4.16 -13.58
C GLY A 211 -11.56 4.65 -13.45
N VAL A 212 -11.20 5.23 -12.30
CA VAL A 212 -9.84 5.71 -12.04
C VAL A 212 -8.86 4.54 -11.98
N GLU A 213 -9.19 3.43 -11.33
CA GLU A 213 -8.29 2.26 -11.35
C GLU A 213 -8.09 1.71 -12.76
N LEU A 214 -9.13 1.61 -13.58
CA LEU A 214 -8.95 1.25 -15.00
C LEU A 214 -8.03 2.24 -15.72
N ALA A 215 -8.26 3.54 -15.56
CA ALA A 215 -7.43 4.59 -16.14
C ALA A 215 -5.97 4.50 -15.68
N LEU A 216 -5.71 4.27 -14.38
CA LEU A 216 -4.37 4.07 -13.84
C LEU A 216 -3.69 2.83 -14.42
N GLY A 217 -4.45 1.75 -14.65
CA GLY A 217 -3.96 0.57 -15.34
C GLY A 217 -3.55 0.83 -16.78
N LEU A 218 -4.34 1.60 -17.53
CA LEU A 218 -4.01 2.07 -18.88
C LEU A 218 -2.80 3.01 -18.87
N GLY A 219 -2.73 3.92 -17.91
CA GLY A 219 -1.61 4.83 -17.70
C GLY A 219 -0.31 4.09 -17.39
N ALA A 220 -0.35 3.05 -16.55
CA ALA A 220 0.79 2.19 -16.28
C ALA A 220 1.33 1.50 -17.54
N MET A 221 0.46 1.13 -18.49
CA MET A 221 0.86 0.58 -19.79
C MET A 221 1.40 1.64 -20.77
N GLY A 222 1.26 2.92 -20.46
CA GLY A 222 1.70 4.04 -21.31
C GLY A 222 0.63 4.58 -22.25
N LEU A 223 -0.64 4.18 -22.09
CA LEU A 223 -1.76 4.63 -22.92
C LEU A 223 -2.34 5.99 -22.48
N LEU A 224 -1.92 6.50 -21.32
CA LEU A 224 -2.25 7.85 -20.85
C LEU A 224 -0.98 8.68 -20.64
N PRO A 225 -1.05 10.01 -20.79
CA PRO A 225 0.05 10.89 -20.44
C PRO A 225 0.41 10.80 -18.94
N VAL A 226 1.72 10.83 -18.65
CA VAL A 226 2.26 10.78 -17.27
C VAL A 226 1.60 11.82 -16.33
N PRO A 227 1.40 13.10 -16.72
CA PRO A 227 0.75 14.07 -15.84
C PRO A 227 -0.68 13.67 -15.48
N LEU A 228 -1.44 13.12 -16.43
CA LEU A 228 -2.81 12.66 -16.19
C LEU A 228 -2.82 11.44 -15.26
N THR A 229 -1.93 10.48 -15.48
CA THR A 229 -1.80 9.30 -14.59
C THR A 229 -1.47 9.72 -13.16
N LEU A 230 -0.55 10.67 -12.96
CA LEU A 230 -0.23 11.21 -11.64
C LEU A 230 -1.37 12.01 -11.01
N ALA A 231 -2.05 12.85 -11.81
CA ALA A 231 -3.19 13.65 -11.35
C ALA A 231 -4.38 12.78 -10.92
N LEU A 232 -4.52 11.57 -11.48
CA LEU A 232 -5.50 10.58 -11.03
C LEU A 232 -4.98 9.79 -9.81
N ALA A 233 -3.71 9.37 -9.84
CA ALA A 233 -3.14 8.52 -8.80
C ALA A 233 -3.09 9.21 -7.44
N LEU A 234 -2.60 10.46 -7.39
CA LEU A 234 -2.39 11.17 -6.13
C LEU A 234 -3.71 11.36 -5.34
N PRO A 235 -4.79 11.92 -5.90
CA PRO A 235 -6.05 12.08 -5.18
C PRO A 235 -6.66 10.74 -4.74
N THR A 236 -6.62 9.71 -5.59
CA THR A 236 -7.17 8.39 -5.25
C THR A 236 -6.42 7.75 -4.09
N HIS A 237 -5.09 7.81 -4.10
CA HIS A 237 -4.27 7.30 -3.01
C HIS A 237 -4.42 8.12 -1.73
N LEU A 238 -4.53 9.45 -1.83
CA LEU A 238 -4.84 10.31 -0.68
C LEU A 238 -6.23 10.00 -0.09
N ALA A 239 -7.23 9.75 -0.94
CA ALA A 239 -8.57 9.35 -0.50
C ALA A 239 -8.53 8.01 0.25
N PHE A 240 -7.71 7.06 -0.20
CA PHE A 240 -7.49 5.80 0.53
C PHE A 240 -6.89 6.05 1.91
N LEU A 241 -5.90 6.94 2.03
CA LEU A 241 -5.32 7.32 3.32
C LEU A 241 -6.35 7.91 4.29
N LEU A 242 -7.34 8.65 3.81
CA LEU A 242 -8.42 9.18 4.65
C LEU A 242 -9.31 8.08 5.24
N ILE A 243 -9.41 6.92 4.60
CA ILE A 243 -10.24 5.80 5.09
C ILE A 243 -9.47 4.97 6.13
N SER A 244 -8.18 4.72 5.90
CA SER A 244 -7.34 3.93 6.83
C SER A 244 -5.91 4.48 6.91
N PRO A 245 -5.69 5.56 7.67
CA PRO A 245 -4.44 6.34 7.65
C PRO A 245 -3.22 5.57 8.13
N ARG A 246 -3.42 4.44 8.82
CA ARG A 246 -2.33 3.58 9.28
C ARG A 246 -2.07 2.43 8.34
N ARG A 247 -3.11 1.68 7.94
CA ARG A 247 -2.89 0.38 7.29
C ARG A 247 -2.74 0.45 5.77
N ILE A 248 -3.27 1.49 5.13
CA ILE A 248 -3.22 1.60 3.67
C ILE A 248 -1.97 2.34 3.19
N VAL A 249 -1.29 3.10 4.06
CA VAL A 249 -0.03 3.80 3.74
C VAL A 249 0.99 2.91 3.06
N PRO A 250 1.29 1.68 3.55
CA PRO A 250 2.28 0.85 2.88
C PRO A 250 1.83 0.40 1.49
N PHE A 251 0.54 0.18 1.29
CA PHE A 251 0.01 -0.16 -0.03
C PHE A 251 0.11 1.04 -0.97
N THR A 252 -0.35 2.21 -0.52
CA THR A 252 -0.30 3.46 -1.27
C THR A 252 1.13 3.83 -1.67
N ALA A 253 2.08 3.80 -0.74
CA ALA A 253 3.47 4.13 -1.01
C ALA A 253 4.12 3.15 -2.00
N ALA A 254 3.88 1.84 -1.84
CA ALA A 254 4.40 0.84 -2.78
C ALA A 254 3.72 0.93 -4.16
N ALA A 255 2.41 1.16 -4.21
CA ALA A 255 1.66 1.25 -5.46
C ALA A 255 2.02 2.51 -6.26
N LEU A 256 2.23 3.65 -5.58
CA LEU A 256 2.77 4.87 -6.20
C LEU A 256 4.23 4.67 -6.64
N GLY A 257 5.05 3.98 -5.85
CA GLY A 257 6.41 3.61 -6.23
C GLY A 257 6.45 2.74 -7.50
N LEU A 258 5.58 1.73 -7.60
CA LEU A 258 5.46 0.91 -8.80
C LEU A 258 4.96 1.71 -10.00
N LEU A 259 3.97 2.57 -9.81
CA LEU A 259 3.40 3.37 -10.90
C LEU A 259 4.43 4.39 -11.43
N THR A 260 5.17 5.06 -10.54
CA THR A 260 6.25 5.99 -10.93
C THR A 260 7.38 5.28 -11.67
N LEU A 261 7.75 4.06 -11.24
CA LEU A 261 8.72 3.24 -11.93
C LEU A 261 8.20 2.77 -13.31
N ALA A 262 6.94 2.35 -13.39
CA ALA A 262 6.27 1.94 -14.63
C ALA A 262 6.29 3.04 -15.70
N MET A 263 6.10 4.31 -15.27
CA MET A 263 6.08 5.45 -16.18
C MET A 263 7.46 5.78 -16.79
N THR A 264 8.56 5.18 -16.32
CA THR A 264 9.90 5.36 -16.92
C THR A 264 10.09 4.58 -18.22
N HIS A 265 9.58 3.34 -18.27
CA HIS A 265 9.59 2.48 -19.46
C HIS A 265 8.27 1.70 -19.55
N PRO A 266 7.18 2.33 -19.97
CA PRO A 266 5.87 1.69 -20.06
C PRO A 266 5.83 0.62 -21.15
N LEU A 267 4.96 -0.38 -20.99
CA LEU A 267 4.87 -1.54 -21.90
C LEU A 267 4.57 -1.18 -23.37
N LEU A 268 3.72 -0.19 -23.63
CA LEU A 268 3.16 0.08 -24.97
C LEU A 268 3.63 1.39 -25.61
N ARG A 269 4.48 2.18 -24.93
CA ARG A 269 5.02 3.42 -25.50
C ARG A 269 6.38 3.12 -26.12
N CYS A 270 6.39 2.93 -27.44
CA CYS A 270 7.61 2.85 -28.25
C CYS A 270 8.19 4.25 -28.46
#